data_AF-A0AAN8IIR4-F1
#
_entry.id   AF-A0AAN8IIR4-F1
#
_cell.length_a   1.000
_cell.length_b   1.000
_cell.length_c   1.000
_cell.angle_alpha   90.00
_cell.angle_beta   90.00
_cell.angle_gamma   90.00
#
_symmetry.space_group_name_H-M   'P 1'
#
loop_
_entity.id
_entity.type
_entity.pdbx_description
1 polymer ?
#
loop_
_entity_poly.entity_id
_entity_poly.type
_entity_poly.pdbx_seq_one_letter_code
_entity_poly.pdbx_strand_id
1 'polypeptide(L)'
;LLAISSNLYTLNAERALELSRKRPAPTVELGSFFQRVDEFHARFDDYPDMQHLDSLKIEGDVRFEKGVVLKGDVVILNKTSKQQVISSGTVIDNDRIVFE
;
A
#
# COMPACT_ATOMS: atom_id res chain seq x y z
N LEU A 1 -9.86 -1.21 -1.72
CA LEU A 1 -9.89 -0.26 -0.58
C LEU A 1 -8.64 0.61 -0.55
N LEU A 2 -7.44 0.03 -0.54
CA LEU A 2 -6.17 0.74 -0.39
C LEU A 2 -6.04 2.04 -1.18
N ALA A 3 -6.29 2.02 -2.50
CA ALA A 3 -6.11 3.21 -3.33
C ALA A 3 -6.98 4.38 -2.86
N ILE A 4 -8.26 4.14 -2.56
CA ILE A 4 -9.20 5.18 -2.10
C ILE A 4 -8.88 5.63 -0.67
N SER A 5 -8.43 4.72 0.19
CA SER A 5 -8.13 5.01 1.59
C SER A 5 -6.77 5.70 1.81
N SER A 6 -5.87 5.63 0.81
CA SER A 6 -4.57 6.32 0.81
C SER A 6 -4.68 7.80 0.43
N ASN A 7 -3.54 8.45 0.19
CA ASN A 7 -3.47 9.84 -0.27
C ASN A 7 -3.65 10.03 -1.79
N LEU A 8 -4.04 8.98 -2.54
CA LEU A 8 -4.27 9.04 -4.00
C LEU A 8 -5.54 9.77 -4.41
N TYR A 9 -6.54 9.89 -3.54
CA TYR A 9 -7.81 10.52 -3.86
C TYR A 9 -8.17 11.61 -2.87
N THR A 10 -8.75 12.69 -3.38
CA THR A 10 -9.28 13.81 -2.60
C THR A 10 -10.75 14.00 -2.90
N LEU A 11 -11.51 14.51 -1.93
CA LEU A 11 -12.91 14.86 -2.12
C LEU A 11 -13.00 16.27 -2.68
N ASN A 12 -13.61 16.43 -3.86
CA ASN A 12 -13.82 17.76 -4.46
C ASN A 12 -15.06 18.47 -3.87
N ALA A 13 -15.33 19.70 -4.32
CA ALA A 13 -16.43 20.52 -3.83
C ALA A 13 -17.81 19.87 -4.06
N GLU A 14 -17.93 19.06 -5.10
CA GLU A 14 -19.12 18.32 -5.50
C GLU A 14 -19.27 16.97 -4.77
N ARG A 15 -18.40 16.68 -3.79
CA ARG A 15 -18.34 15.41 -3.04
C ARG A 15 -18.04 14.19 -3.91
N ALA A 16 -17.34 14.38 -5.03
CA ALA A 16 -16.80 13.30 -5.85
C ALA A 16 -15.33 13.03 -5.51
N LEU A 17 -14.92 11.77 -5.66
CA LEU A 17 -13.51 11.39 -5.53
C LEU A 17 -12.75 11.79 -6.79
N GLU A 18 -11.72 12.60 -6.61
CA GLU A 18 -10.81 13.03 -7.66
C GLU A 18 -9.40 12.49 -7.38
N LEU A 19 -8.72 12.00 -8.42
CA LEU A 19 -7.35 11.53 -8.31
C LEU A 19 -6.44 12.73 -8.00
N SER A 20 -5.76 12.71 -6.86
CA SER A 20 -4.97 13.82 -6.32
C SER A 20 -3.58 13.97 -6.97
N ARG A 21 -3.38 13.37 -8.15
CA ARG A 21 -2.10 13.34 -8.85
C ARG A 21 -2.27 13.47 -10.38
N LYS A 22 -1.28 14.06 -11.05
CA LYS A 22 -1.26 14.28 -12.51
C LYS A 22 -0.92 13.05 -13.36
N ARG A 23 -0.62 11.92 -12.71
CA ARG A 23 -0.20 10.66 -13.33
C ARG A 23 -1.32 9.62 -13.18
N PRO A 24 -1.41 8.60 -14.05
CA PRO A 24 -2.42 7.55 -13.95
C PRO A 24 -2.45 6.91 -12.56
N ALA A 25 -3.57 6.33 -12.11
CA ALA A 25 -3.63 5.57 -10.85
C ALA A 25 -2.67 4.36 -10.89
N PRO A 26 -2.09 3.93 -9.75
CA PRO A 26 -1.14 2.84 -9.74
C PRO A 26 -1.86 1.50 -9.87
N THR A 27 -1.17 0.50 -10.40
CA THR A 27 -1.65 -0.89 -10.35
C THR A 27 -1.39 -1.45 -8.95
N VAL A 28 -2.41 -2.01 -8.31
CA VAL A 28 -2.31 -2.54 -6.94
C VAL A 28 -2.81 -3.98 -6.92
N GLU A 29 -1.89 -4.91 -6.63
CA GLU A 29 -2.12 -6.33 -6.46
C GLU A 29 -1.89 -6.73 -5.00
N LEU A 30 -2.95 -7.16 -4.32
CA LEU A 30 -2.90 -7.60 -2.93
C LEU A 30 -3.22 -9.10 -2.85
N GLY A 31 -2.40 -9.83 -2.10
CA GLY A 31 -2.57 -11.27 -1.87
C GLY A 31 -3.78 -11.62 -0.98
N SER A 32 -3.93 -12.91 -0.69
CA SER A 32 -5.07 -13.47 0.03
C SER A 32 -5.33 -12.86 1.41
N PHE A 33 -4.27 -12.43 2.12
CA PHE A 33 -4.34 -11.82 3.46
C PHE A 33 -5.03 -10.43 3.49
N PHE A 34 -5.39 -9.89 2.33
CA PHE A 34 -6.03 -8.58 2.18
C PHE A 34 -7.46 -8.68 1.60
N GLN A 35 -7.99 -9.89 1.41
CA GLN A 35 -9.30 -10.09 0.77
C GLN A 35 -10.48 -9.74 1.69
N ARG A 36 -10.36 -10.01 3.00
CA ARG A 36 -11.39 -9.66 3.99
C ARG A 36 -11.17 -8.23 4.49
N VAL A 37 -12.25 -7.46 4.61
CA VAL A 37 -12.19 -6.05 5.01
C VAL A 37 -11.55 -5.87 6.40
N ASP A 38 -11.90 -6.71 7.36
CA ASP A 38 -11.34 -6.62 8.73
C ASP A 38 -9.84 -6.93 8.75
N GLU A 39 -9.42 -7.96 7.99
CA GLU A 39 -8.01 -8.33 7.86
C GLU A 39 -7.22 -7.25 7.12
N PHE A 40 -7.80 -6.68 6.06
CA PHE A 40 -7.23 -5.55 5.34
C PHE A 40 -6.94 -4.39 6.30
N HIS A 41 -7.92 -3.94 7.10
CA HIS A 41 -7.70 -2.85 8.05
C HIS A 41 -6.69 -3.19 9.14
N ALA A 42 -6.66 -4.44 9.64
CA ALA A 42 -5.69 -4.87 10.65
C ALA A 42 -4.22 -4.83 10.17
N ARG A 43 -3.99 -4.65 8.86
CA ARG A 43 -2.65 -4.69 8.24
C ARG A 43 -2.09 -3.30 7.99
N PHE A 44 -2.84 -2.25 8.28
CA PHE A 44 -2.41 -0.87 8.14
C PHE A 44 -2.68 -0.11 9.43
N ASP A 45 -1.61 0.22 10.16
CA ASP A 45 -1.70 1.16 11.29
C ASP A 45 -1.98 2.59 10.79
N ASP A 46 -1.51 2.88 9.57
CA ASP A 46 -1.86 4.01 8.74
C ASP A 46 -1.69 3.60 7.26
N TYR A 47 -2.36 4.29 6.35
CA TYR A 47 -2.21 4.01 4.93
C TYR A 47 -0.89 4.59 4.40
N PRO A 48 -0.12 3.85 3.58
CA PRO A 48 1.13 4.35 3.05
C PRO A 48 0.93 5.54 2.10
N ASP A 49 1.93 6.39 1.99
CA ASP A 49 2.01 7.39 0.92
C ASP A 49 2.26 6.68 -0.41
N MET A 50 1.33 6.87 -1.36
CA MET A 50 1.35 6.25 -2.67
C MET A 50 1.42 7.28 -3.81
N GLN A 51 1.72 8.55 -3.53
CA GLN A 51 1.68 9.62 -4.54
C GLN A 51 2.64 9.40 -5.70
N HIS A 52 3.78 8.76 -5.42
CA HIS A 52 4.82 8.49 -6.41
C HIS A 52 4.85 7.03 -6.87
N LEU A 53 3.86 6.23 -6.52
CA LEU A 53 3.78 4.81 -6.85
C LEU A 53 3.28 4.58 -8.29
N ASP A 54 3.94 3.66 -9.00
CA ASP A 54 3.55 3.12 -10.32
C ASP A 54 2.83 1.78 -10.17
N SER A 55 3.45 0.82 -9.49
CA SER A 55 2.86 -0.49 -9.21
C SER A 55 3.18 -0.97 -7.78
N LEU A 56 2.23 -1.68 -7.18
CA LEU A 56 2.40 -2.33 -5.89
C LEU A 56 1.92 -3.78 -5.99
N LYS A 57 2.80 -4.71 -5.63
CA LYS A 57 2.44 -6.11 -5.44
C LYS A 57 2.81 -6.58 -4.04
N ILE A 58 1.84 -7.10 -3.29
CA ILE A 58 2.05 -7.66 -1.95
C ILE A 58 1.58 -9.10 -1.91
N GLU A 59 2.46 -10.04 -1.56
CA GLU A 59 2.10 -11.43 -1.28
C GLU A 59 2.56 -11.84 0.13
N GLY A 60 1.75 -12.66 0.80
CA GLY A 60 2.00 -13.10 2.17
C GLY A 60 1.47 -12.15 3.25
N ASP A 61 1.77 -12.47 4.50
CA ASP A 61 1.26 -11.78 5.68
C ASP A 61 2.13 -10.55 6.01
N VAL A 62 1.73 -9.36 5.56
CA VAL A 62 2.49 -8.11 5.77
C VAL A 62 1.63 -7.08 6.50
N ARG A 63 2.23 -6.34 7.44
CA ARG A 63 1.61 -5.20 8.13
C ARG A 63 2.48 -3.95 7.98
N PHE A 64 1.84 -2.80 7.82
CA PHE A 64 2.47 -1.50 7.64
C PHE A 64 2.28 -0.66 8.89
N GLU A 65 3.39 -0.16 9.42
CA GLU A 65 3.38 0.88 10.45
C GLU A 65 3.18 2.27 9.83
N LYS A 66 3.13 3.30 10.68
CA LYS A 66 2.84 4.67 10.27
C LYS A 66 3.94 5.30 9.43
N GLY A 67 3.56 6.13 8.46
CA GLY A 67 4.50 6.94 7.68
C GLY A 67 5.34 6.15 6.67
N VAL A 68 4.89 4.96 6.25
CA VAL A 68 5.52 4.23 5.15
C VAL A 68 5.26 4.97 3.83
N VAL A 69 6.29 5.05 2.98
CA VAL A 69 6.22 5.71 1.67
C VAL A 69 6.60 4.71 0.58
N LEU A 70 5.76 4.59 -0.45
CA LEU A 70 5.97 3.68 -1.58
C LEU A 70 6.13 4.48 -2.88
N LYS A 71 7.19 4.21 -3.64
CA LYS A 71 7.53 4.95 -4.87
C LYS A 71 7.94 4.00 -6.00
N GLY A 72 7.57 4.35 -7.23
CA GLY A 72 7.92 3.57 -8.41
C GLY A 72 7.25 2.20 -8.43
N ASP A 73 7.99 1.17 -8.84
CA ASP A 73 7.53 -0.21 -8.84
C ASP A 73 7.96 -0.95 -7.56
N VAL A 74 6.99 -1.30 -6.72
CA VAL A 74 7.25 -1.92 -5.40
C VAL A 74 6.68 -3.33 -5.35
N VAL A 75 7.52 -4.28 -4.94
CA VAL A 75 7.10 -5.68 -4.71
C VAL A 75 7.51 -6.13 -3.30
N ILE A 76 6.56 -6.62 -2.52
CA ILE A 76 6.79 -7.11 -1.16
C ILE A 76 6.28 -8.54 -1.07
N LEU A 77 7.18 -9.48 -0.80
CA LEU A 77 6.86 -10.89 -0.68
C LEU A 77 7.25 -11.42 0.69
N ASN A 78 6.28 -11.85 1.47
CA ASN A 78 6.52 -12.60 2.69
C ASN A 78 6.29 -14.09 2.46
N LYS A 79 7.38 -14.86 2.41
CA LYS A 79 7.33 -16.33 2.29
C LYS A 79 7.35 -17.03 3.65
N THR A 80 7.54 -16.29 4.73
CA THR A 80 7.57 -16.84 6.09
C THR A 80 6.16 -17.18 6.57
N SER A 81 6.07 -18.04 7.59
CA SER A 81 4.80 -18.34 8.26
C SER A 81 4.37 -17.26 9.25
N LYS A 82 5.18 -16.22 9.47
CA LYS A 82 4.93 -15.15 10.44
C LYS A 82 4.56 -13.87 9.73
N GLN A 83 3.75 -13.03 10.39
CA GLN A 83 3.53 -11.66 9.95
C GLN A 83 4.85 -10.88 9.93
N GLN A 84 5.11 -10.19 8.83
CA GLN A 84 6.25 -9.28 8.69
C GLN A 84 5.76 -7.83 8.76
N VAL A 85 6.54 -6.98 9.43
CA VAL A 85 6.18 -5.59 9.67
C VAL A 85 7.10 -4.69 8.87
N ILE A 86 6.52 -3.80 8.07
CA ILE A 86 7.23 -2.68 7.46
C ILE A 86 7.23 -1.55 8.49
N SER A 87 8.42 -1.26 9.03
CA SER A 87 8.59 -0.34 10.15
C SER A 87 8.23 1.11 9.80
N SER A 88 7.89 1.88 10.83
CA SER A 88 7.50 3.28 10.69
C SER A 88 8.55 4.12 9.97
N GLY A 89 8.11 4.98 9.06
CA GLY A 89 8.99 5.86 8.28
C GLY A 89 9.77 5.18 7.15
N THR A 90 9.56 3.88 6.92
CA THR A 90 10.25 3.16 5.84
C THR A 90 9.87 3.74 4.48
N VAL A 91 10.87 3.99 3.64
CA VAL A 91 10.70 4.39 2.24
C VAL A 91 11.13 3.23 1.35
N ILE A 92 10.22 2.76 0.50
CA ILE A 92 10.50 1.72 -0.50
C ILE A 92 10.36 2.37 -1.88
N ASP A 93 11.45 2.38 -2.65
CA ASP A 93 11.54 3.10 -3.92
C ASP A 93 12.14 2.19 -4.99
N ASN A 94 11.32 1.78 -5.96
CA ASN A 94 11.71 0.88 -7.06
C ASN A 94 12.43 -0.39 -6.56
N ASP A 95 11.91 -0.99 -5.49
CA ASP A 95 12.58 -2.10 -4.80
C ASP A 95 11.66 -3.30 -4.57
N ARG A 96 12.31 -4.46 -4.44
CA ARG A 96 11.70 -5.75 -4.17
C ARG A 96 12.18 -6.29 -2.82
N ILE A 97 11.29 -6.29 -1.84
CA ILE A 97 11.55 -6.88 -0.52
C ILE A 97 11.05 -8.32 -0.48
N VAL A 98 11.91 -9.24 -0.04
CA VAL A 98 11.55 -10.65 0.17
C VAL A 98 11.93 -11.06 1.58
N PHE A 99 10.94 -11.53 2.34
CA PHE A 99 11.14 -12.18 3.63
C PHE A 99 11.12 -13.70 3.44
N GLU A 100 12.17 -14.38 3.89
CA GLU A 100 12.37 -15.84 3.76
C GLU A 100 12.48 -16.53 5.12
#